data_AF-A0A960T6G1-F1
#
_entry.id   AF-A0A960T6G1-F1
#
_cell.length_a   1.000
_cell.length_b   1.000
_cell.length_c   1.000
_cell.angle_alpha   90.00
_cell.angle_beta   90.00
_cell.angle_gamma   90.00
#
_symmetry.space_group_name_H-M   'P 1'
#
loop_
_entity.id
_entity.type
_entity.pdbx_description
1 polymer ?
#
loop_
_entity_poly.entity_id
_entity_poly.type
_entity_poly.pdbx_seq_one_letter_code
_entity_poly.pdbx_strand_id
1 'polypeptide(L)'
;MTLEECCMRDRLAHWIDHIEERSGRYALALIGLTMLVGIVYSLLLGDHLRYFDEEAYFSLARTLVEEGRFSRDGIYLSSHRPPGYSAILAAGYALGMRVVGLRILNFLALAATMGLGYWMLRRFSRFGAVLVCVLP
;
A
#
# COMPACT_ATOMS: atom_id res chain seq x y z
N MET A 1 35.61 -22.12 16.43
CA MET A 1 35.35 -21.17 15.33
C MET A 1 36.09 -21.70 14.13
N THR A 2 35.37 -22.37 13.23
CA THR A 2 35.98 -23.10 12.10
C THR A 2 36.22 -22.15 10.92
N LEU A 3 37.20 -22.46 10.07
CA LEU A 3 37.54 -21.62 8.90
C LEU A 3 36.36 -21.40 7.94
N GLU A 4 35.42 -22.36 7.89
CA GLU A 4 34.19 -22.27 7.09
C GLU A 4 33.22 -21.21 7.63
N GLU A 5 33.11 -21.06 8.96
CA GLU A 5 32.27 -20.03 9.59
C GLU A 5 32.78 -18.61 9.26
N CYS A 6 34.10 -18.42 9.21
CA CYS A 6 34.70 -17.12 8.88
C CYS A 6 34.47 -16.74 7.42
N CYS A 7 34.67 -17.68 6.49
CA CYS A 7 34.45 -17.44 5.06
C CYS A 7 32.98 -17.13 4.74
N MET A 8 32.04 -17.81 5.39
CA MET A 8 30.61 -17.55 5.21
C MET A 8 30.21 -16.17 5.76
N ARG A 9 30.74 -15.79 6.92
CA ARG A 9 30.51 -14.48 7.54
C ARG A 9 31.07 -13.34 6.68
N ASP A 10 32.27 -13.48 6.14
CA ASP A 10 32.87 -12.46 5.28
C ASP A 10 32.10 -12.29 3.96
N ARG A 11 31.59 -13.39 3.41
CA ARG A 11 30.72 -13.35 2.22
C ARG A 11 29.41 -12.63 2.52
N LEU A 12 28.78 -12.90 3.67
CA LEU A 12 27.54 -12.23 4.09
C LEU A 12 27.74 -10.73 4.33
N ALA A 13 28.84 -10.34 4.99
CA ALA A 13 29.18 -8.94 5.21
C ALA A 13 29.33 -8.18 3.89
N HIS A 14 30.06 -8.75 2.93
CA HIS A 14 30.19 -8.17 1.60
C HIS A 14 28.84 -7.97 0.88
N TRP A 15 27.92 -8.92 0.98
CA TRP A 15 26.58 -8.78 0.40
C TRP A 15 25.75 -7.69 1.09
N ILE A 16 25.83 -7.58 2.42
CA ILE A 16 25.15 -6.53 3.18
C ILE A 16 25.65 -5.16 2.76
N ASP A 17 26.97 -4.96 2.69
CA ASP A 17 27.59 -3.70 2.28
C ASP A 17 27.13 -3.29 0.86
N HIS A 18 27.07 -4.26 -0.06
CA HIS A 18 26.59 -4.03 -1.42
C HIS A 18 25.11 -3.58 -1.45
N ILE A 19 24.27 -4.18 -0.60
CA ILE A 19 22.85 -3.80 -0.47
C ILE A 19 22.74 -2.41 0.18
N GLU A 20 23.55 -2.09 1.18
CA GLU A 20 23.53 -0.79 1.82
C GLU A 20 23.91 0.34 0.86
N GLU A 21 24.93 0.12 0.02
CA GLU A 21 25.39 1.09 -0.98
C GLU A 21 24.31 1.41 -2.03
N ARG A 22 23.49 0.41 -2.40
CA ARG A 22 22.44 0.54 -3.43
C ARG A 22 21.01 0.56 -2.89
N SER A 23 20.85 0.59 -1.57
CA SER A 23 19.57 0.48 -0.85
C SER A 23 18.47 1.38 -1.40
N GLY A 24 18.80 2.64 -1.70
CA GLY A 24 17.83 3.59 -2.27
C GLY A 24 17.32 3.23 -3.66
N ARG A 25 18.17 2.64 -4.51
CA ARG A 25 17.77 2.19 -5.85
C ARG A 25 16.85 0.97 -5.77
N TYR A 26 17.15 0.04 -4.84
CA TYR A 26 16.30 -1.11 -4.60
C TYR A 26 14.94 -0.72 -4.03
N ALA A 27 14.91 0.18 -3.04
CA ALA A 27 13.65 0.69 -2.49
C ALA A 27 12.80 1.38 -3.57
N LEU A 28 13.41 2.24 -4.39
CA LEU A 28 12.70 2.90 -5.49
C LEU A 28 12.17 1.90 -6.52
N ALA A 29 12.97 0.90 -6.89
CA ALA A 29 12.56 -0.15 -7.83
C ALA A 29 11.40 -0.98 -7.28
N LEU A 30 11.42 -1.34 -6.00
CA LEU A 30 10.33 -2.07 -5.34
C LEU A 30 9.05 -1.24 -5.26
N ILE A 31 9.14 0.01 -4.83
CA ILE A 31 7.98 0.93 -4.79
C ILE A 31 7.39 1.12 -6.20
N GLY A 32 8.26 1.34 -7.20
CA GLY A 32 7.84 1.48 -8.60
C GLY A 32 7.20 0.21 -9.15
N LEU A 33 7.75 -0.96 -8.82
CA LEU A 33 7.18 -2.26 -9.21
C LEU A 33 5.81 -2.48 -8.56
N THR A 34 5.66 -2.20 -7.26
CA THR A 34 4.37 -2.30 -6.55
C THR A 34 3.32 -1.39 -7.18
N MET A 35 3.68 -0.15 -7.51
CA MET A 35 2.80 0.77 -8.24
C MET A 35 2.41 0.24 -9.61
N LEU A 36 3.38 -0.23 -10.39
CA LEU A 36 3.14 -0.76 -11.73
C LEU A 36 2.20 -1.97 -11.69
N VAL A 37 2.50 -2.96 -10.84
CA VAL A 37 1.67 -4.16 -10.65
C VAL A 37 0.29 -3.77 -10.16
N GLY A 38 0.19 -2.84 -9.20
CA GLY A 38 -1.08 -2.37 -8.66
C GLY A 38 -1.95 -1.66 -9.69
N ILE A 39 -1.37 -0.81 -10.54
CA ILE A 39 -2.08 -0.14 -11.64
C ILE A 39 -2.56 -1.17 -12.66
N VAL A 40 -1.67 -2.05 -13.13
CA VAL A 40 -2.02 -3.10 -14.11
C VAL A 40 -3.13 -3.99 -13.56
N TYR A 41 -3.00 -4.43 -12.30
CA TYR A 41 -4.02 -5.21 -11.62
C TYR A 41 -5.36 -4.48 -11.53
N SER A 42 -5.35 -3.19 -11.15
CA SER A 42 -6.56 -2.38 -11.04
C SER A 42 -7.26 -2.21 -12.39
N LEU A 43 -6.50 -2.05 -13.47
CA LEU A 43 -7.04 -1.96 -14.83
C LEU A 43 -7.61 -3.30 -15.32
N LEU A 44 -6.91 -4.41 -15.05
CA LEU A 44 -7.37 -5.75 -15.43
C LEU A 44 -8.65 -6.16 -14.70
N LEU A 45 -8.77 -5.82 -13.41
CA LEU A 45 -9.94 -6.16 -12.61
C LEU A 45 -11.12 -5.22 -12.90
N GLY A 46 -10.86 -4.01 -13.41
CA GLY A 46 -11.88 -3.03 -13.74
C GLY A 46 -12.71 -2.61 -12.51
N ASP A 47 -14.00 -2.38 -12.73
CA ASP A 47 -14.94 -1.93 -11.69
C ASP A 47 -15.55 -3.06 -10.85
N HIS A 48 -15.07 -4.29 -11.02
CA HIS A 48 -15.57 -5.42 -10.24
C HIS A 48 -15.06 -5.35 -8.82
N LEU A 49 -15.96 -5.18 -7.84
CA LEU A 49 -15.66 -5.35 -6.41
C LEU A 49 -15.63 -6.86 -6.12
N ARG A 50 -14.51 -7.35 -5.59
CA ARG A 50 -14.30 -8.81 -5.43
C ARG A 50 -14.72 -9.29 -4.04
N TYR A 51 -14.54 -8.43 -3.05
CA TYR A 51 -14.75 -8.78 -1.65
C TYR A 51 -15.96 -8.05 -1.09
N PHE A 52 -16.72 -8.75 -0.24
CA PHE A 52 -17.88 -8.18 0.46
C PHE A 52 -17.54 -6.92 1.25
N ASP A 53 -16.33 -6.84 1.81
CA ASP A 53 -15.88 -5.65 2.53
C ASP A 53 -15.65 -4.45 1.62
N GLU A 54 -15.13 -4.66 0.40
CA GLU A 54 -14.98 -3.58 -0.59
C GLU A 54 -16.34 -2.98 -0.96
N GLU A 55 -17.34 -3.83 -1.19
CA GLU A 55 -18.72 -3.39 -1.47
C GLU A 55 -19.34 -2.64 -0.29
N ALA A 56 -19.13 -3.13 0.93
CA ALA A 56 -19.67 -2.48 2.12
C ALA A 56 -19.01 -1.12 2.39
N TYR A 57 -17.70 -0.96 2.16
CA TYR A 57 -17.04 0.36 2.27
C TYR A 57 -17.42 1.30 1.13
N PHE A 58 -17.54 0.78 -0.10
CA PHE A 58 -17.92 1.59 -1.26
C PHE A 58 -19.38 2.07 -1.18
N SER A 59 -20.30 1.23 -0.70
CA SER A 59 -21.70 1.63 -0.48
C SER A 59 -21.83 2.75 0.56
N LEU A 60 -21.10 2.67 1.68
CA LEU A 60 -21.02 3.76 2.66
C LEU A 60 -20.46 5.05 2.07
N ALA A 61 -19.43 4.96 1.24
CA ALA A 61 -18.85 6.12 0.56
C ALA A 61 -19.85 6.75 -0.43
N ARG A 62 -20.55 5.90 -1.20
CA ARG A 62 -21.54 6.33 -2.19
C ARG A 62 -22.73 7.05 -1.55
N THR A 63 -23.37 6.45 -0.55
CA THR A 63 -24.52 7.05 0.16
C THR A 63 -24.11 8.33 0.89
N LEU A 64 -22.88 8.42 1.39
CA LEU A 64 -22.37 9.64 1.99
C LEU A 64 -22.27 10.79 0.97
N VAL A 65 -21.85 10.52 -0.27
CA VAL A 65 -21.76 11.54 -1.33
C VAL A 65 -23.14 11.84 -1.94
N GLU A 66 -23.93 10.82 -2.25
CA GLU A 66 -25.20 10.97 -2.98
C GLU A 66 -26.34 11.45 -2.08
N GLU A 67 -26.41 10.98 -0.84
CA GLU A 67 -27.53 11.24 0.08
C GLU A 67 -27.12 12.09 1.28
N GLY A 68 -25.82 12.37 1.46
CA GLY A 68 -25.31 13.03 2.66
C GLY A 68 -25.43 12.17 3.94
N ARG A 69 -25.63 10.85 3.78
CA ARG A 69 -25.92 9.92 4.88
C ARG A 69 -24.89 8.81 4.94
N PHE A 70 -24.35 8.56 6.14
CA PHE A 70 -23.45 7.44 6.38
C PHE A 70 -24.25 6.16 6.64
N SER A 71 -24.79 5.56 5.57
CA SER A 71 -25.73 4.43 5.61
C SER A 71 -25.26 3.34 4.65
N ARG A 72 -25.34 2.06 5.03
CA ARG A 72 -24.96 0.98 4.10
C ARG A 72 -26.07 0.68 3.09
N ASP A 73 -27.31 0.80 3.53
CA ASP A 73 -28.56 0.46 2.85
C ASP A 73 -29.36 1.69 2.39
N GLY A 74 -28.89 2.91 2.70
CA GLY A 74 -29.60 4.18 2.47
C GLY A 74 -30.76 4.45 3.45
N ILE A 75 -31.06 3.50 4.34
CA ILE A 75 -32.22 3.57 5.25
C ILE A 75 -31.75 3.81 6.68
N TYR A 76 -30.81 3.00 7.19
CA TYR A 76 -30.34 3.08 8.56
C TYR A 76 -28.89 3.58 8.66
N LEU A 77 -28.71 4.67 9.41
CA LEU A 77 -27.38 5.19 9.74
C LEU A 77 -26.51 4.09 10.37
N SER A 78 -25.30 3.92 9.85
CA SER A 78 -24.37 2.88 10.27
C SER A 78 -23.24 3.49 11.08
N SER A 79 -23.07 3.06 12.33
CA SER A 79 -21.88 3.38 13.15
C SER A 79 -20.93 2.19 13.30
N HIS A 80 -21.23 1.08 12.61
CA HIS A 80 -20.52 -0.19 12.81
C HIS A 80 -19.09 -0.19 12.28
N ARG A 81 -18.73 0.76 11.40
CA ARG A 81 -17.39 0.87 10.82
C ARG A 81 -16.81 2.27 11.02
N PRO A 82 -15.49 2.39 11.29
CA PRO A 82 -14.85 3.69 11.39
C PRO A 82 -14.95 4.43 10.06
N PRO A 83 -15.28 5.74 10.07
CA PRO A 83 -15.56 6.48 8.85
C PRO A 83 -14.30 6.87 8.06
N GLY A 84 -13.10 6.71 8.61
CA GLY A 84 -11.86 7.21 8.01
C GLY A 84 -11.64 6.71 6.58
N TYR A 85 -11.66 5.38 6.38
CA TYR A 85 -11.47 4.81 5.04
C TYR A 85 -12.64 5.15 4.10
N SER A 86 -13.89 5.06 4.57
CA SER A 86 -15.06 5.45 3.79
C SER A 86 -15.06 6.93 3.38
N ALA A 87 -14.54 7.83 4.21
CA ALA A 87 -14.44 9.25 3.91
C ALA A 87 -13.40 9.52 2.80
N ILE A 88 -12.27 8.81 2.82
CA ILE A 88 -11.27 8.88 1.73
C ILE A 88 -11.87 8.37 0.42
N LEU A 89 -12.59 7.23 0.47
CA LEU A 89 -13.30 6.70 -0.70
C LEU A 89 -14.38 7.65 -1.19
N ALA A 90 -15.14 8.28 -0.28
CA ALA A 90 -16.16 9.26 -0.60
C ALA A 90 -15.56 10.48 -1.29
N ALA A 91 -14.42 10.99 -0.82
CA ALA A 91 -13.71 12.08 -1.47
C ALA A 91 -13.29 11.71 -2.90
N GLY A 92 -12.73 10.52 -3.10
CA GLY A 92 -12.39 10.03 -4.45
C GLY A 92 -13.62 9.87 -5.35
N TYR A 93 -14.71 9.30 -4.83
CA TYR A 93 -15.97 9.14 -5.55
C TYR A 93 -16.59 10.50 -5.94
N ALA A 94 -16.57 11.47 -5.03
CA ALA A 94 -17.03 12.84 -5.29
C ALA A 94 -16.22 13.55 -6.38
N LEU A 95 -14.94 13.19 -6.55
CA LEU A 95 -14.08 13.64 -7.65
C LEU A 95 -14.33 12.89 -8.97
N GLY A 96 -15.32 11.99 -9.02
CA GLY A 96 -15.66 11.19 -10.20
C GLY A 96 -14.79 9.95 -10.39
N MET A 97 -14.02 9.53 -9.38
CA MET A 97 -13.20 8.32 -9.48
C MET A 97 -14.09 7.08 -9.43
N ARG A 98 -13.92 6.21 -10.43
CA ARG A 98 -14.50 4.87 -10.47
C ARG A 98 -13.74 3.93 -9.52
N VAL A 99 -14.23 2.71 -9.33
CA VAL A 99 -13.61 1.69 -8.46
C VAL A 99 -12.14 1.46 -8.83
N VAL A 100 -11.81 1.46 -10.13
CA VAL A 100 -10.42 1.40 -10.61
C VAL A 100 -9.56 2.53 -10.02
N GLY A 101 -10.03 3.77 -10.07
CA GLY A 101 -9.30 4.92 -9.55
C GLY A 101 -9.09 4.82 -8.04
N LEU A 102 -10.12 4.39 -7.31
CA LEU A 102 -10.03 4.19 -5.85
C LEU A 102 -9.02 3.10 -5.48
N ARG A 103 -8.93 2.03 -6.28
CA ARG A 103 -7.89 1.00 -6.11
C ARG A 103 -6.49 1.53 -6.38
N ILE A 104 -6.32 2.33 -7.43
CA ILE A 104 -5.04 3.01 -7.71
C ILE A 104 -4.65 3.91 -6.54
N LEU A 105 -5.60 4.62 -5.93
CA LEU A 105 -5.35 5.43 -4.73
C LEU A 105 -4.88 4.58 -3.55
N ASN A 106 -5.44 3.38 -3.34
CA ASN A 106 -4.95 2.44 -2.32
C ASN A 106 -3.51 1.98 -2.60
N PHE A 107 -3.16 1.66 -3.85
CA PHE A 107 -1.78 1.31 -4.21
C PHE A 107 -0.82 2.49 -4.05
N LEU A 108 -1.28 3.72 -4.32
CA LEU A 108 -0.51 4.94 -4.07
C LEU A 108 -0.27 5.16 -2.59
N ALA A 109 -1.28 4.91 -1.74
CA ALA A 109 -1.12 4.95 -0.28
C ALA A 109 -0.11 3.89 0.20
N LEU A 110 -0.17 2.67 -0.34
CA LEU A 110 0.81 1.61 -0.05
C LEU A 110 2.23 2.00 -0.47
N ALA A 111 2.39 2.56 -1.67
CA ALA A 111 3.69 3.06 -2.14
C ALA A 111 4.22 4.18 -1.24
N ALA A 112 3.34 5.06 -0.77
CA ALA A 112 3.69 6.13 0.17
C ALA A 112 4.10 5.56 1.53
N THR A 113 3.42 4.55 2.08
CA THR A 113 3.81 3.91 3.35
C THR A 113 5.14 3.19 3.22
N MET A 114 5.41 2.49 2.11
CA MET A 114 6.72 1.90 1.83
C MET A 114 7.82 2.97 1.78
N GLY A 115 7.57 4.10 1.10
CA GLY A 115 8.52 5.21 1.00
C GLY A 115 8.80 5.88 2.34
N LEU A 116 7.76 6.11 3.16
CA LEU A 116 7.88 6.64 4.52
C LEU A 116 8.63 5.66 5.43
N GLY A 117 8.31 4.37 5.36
CA GLY A 117 9.01 3.31 6.09
C GLY A 117 10.50 3.28 5.77
N TYR A 118 10.84 3.30 4.48
CA TYR A 118 12.23 3.43 4.02
C TYR A 118 12.89 4.70 4.56
N TRP A 119 12.20 5.85 4.50
CA TRP A 119 12.72 7.14 4.96
C TRP A 119 12.99 7.16 6.47
N MET A 120 12.16 6.50 7.27
CA MET A 120 12.34 6.40 8.73
C MET A 120 13.48 5.43 9.08
N LEU A 121 13.51 4.25 8.47
CA LEU A 121 14.45 3.19 8.82
C LEU A 121 15.86 3.42 8.28
N ARG A 122 16.02 4.11 7.14
CA ARG A 122 17.35 4.40 6.57
C ARG A 122 18.27 5.18 7.49
N ARG A 123 17.71 5.83 8.53
CA ARG A 123 18.47 6.56 9.56
C ARG A 123 19.13 5.62 10.58
N PHE A 124 18.61 4.40 10.74
CA PHE A 124 19.10 3.39 11.68
C PHE A 124 19.82 2.25 10.97
N SER A 125 19.22 1.69 9.92
CA SER A 125 19.79 0.60 9.12
C SER A 125 19.28 0.68 7.68
N ARG A 126 20.21 0.71 6.72
CA ARG A 126 19.86 0.74 5.30
C ARG A 126 19.32 -0.60 4.82
N PHE A 127 19.85 -1.70 5.35
CA PHE A 127 19.35 -3.04 5.10
C PHE A 127 17.91 -3.22 5.62
N GLY A 128 17.65 -2.82 6.87
CA GLY A 128 16.30 -2.87 7.45
C GLY A 128 15.29 -1.99 6.69
N ALA A 129 15.74 -0.87 6.14
CA ALA A 129 14.90 0.01 5.33
C ALA A 129 14.43 -0.64 4.02
N VAL A 130 15.29 -1.43 3.35
CA VAL A 130 14.91 -2.16 2.13
C VAL A 130 13.95 -3.30 2.42
N LEU A 131 14.12 -4.00 3.55
CA LEU A 131 13.24 -5.11 3.95
C LEU A 131 11.77 -4.68 4.11
N VAL A 132 11.51 -3.47 4.59
CA VAL A 132 10.15 -2.93 4.68
C VAL A 132 9.49 -2.77 3.31
N CYS A 133 10.27 -2.53 2.26
CA CYS A 133 9.75 -2.50 0.89
C CYS A 133 9.50 -3.89 0.29
N VAL A 134 9.92 -4.98 0.95
CA VAL A 134 9.74 -6.37 0.49
C VAL A 134 8.55 -7.06 1.18
N LEU A 135 8.19 -6.61 2.39
CA LEU A 135 7.09 -7.15 3.21
C LEU A 135 5.84 -6.23 3.29
N PRO A 136 5.40 -5.56 2.21
CA PRO A 136 4.21 -4.70 2.29
C PRO A 136 2.93 -5.49 2.58
#